data_AF-A0ABD2VK83-F1
#
_entry.id   AF-A0ABD2VK83-F1
#
_cell.length_a   1.000
_cell.length_b   1.000
_cell.length_c   1.000
_cell.angle_alpha   90.00
_cell.angle_beta   90.00
_cell.angle_gamma   90.00
#
_symmetry.space_group_name_H-M   'P 1'
#
loop_
_entity.id
_entity.type
_entity.pdbx_description
1 polymer ?
#
loop_
_entity_poly.entity_id
_entity_poly.type
_entity_poly.pdbx_seq_one_letter_code
_entity_poly.pdbx_strand_id
1 'polypeptide(L)'
;MVTPSPYVETQQAKKVKSGVNVHKDSLKLEIDEQNPDHHLVSFVFDALFDGNITVFYFVKEEPHCRFVPIYPHVHVPITVPFQRGLGQKFRQPFGTGIDLSFFEMDDLPELSSEDSVFPLVITATTCLPSVLTEDHISDTQPKTSLHMQISQAVLEKDHEGTFKVRIIRQILWVDNVRYELHEIYGIGNSGPDYENNGSGKECVICMTEPKDTAVLPCRHMCMCSGCANTLRLQSNRCPICRQPFEELLEIRINNGAIDE
;
A
#
# COMPACT_ATOMS: atom_id res chain seq x y z
N MET A 1 14.81 4.88 42.43
CA MET A 1 13.83 5.84 41.91
C MET A 1 13.38 5.33 40.56
N VAL A 2 12.12 4.92 40.41
CA VAL A 2 11.57 4.48 39.12
C VAL A 2 11.24 5.75 38.35
N THR A 3 11.98 6.05 37.28
CA THR A 3 11.64 7.13 36.36
C THR A 3 10.27 6.84 35.76
N PRO A 4 9.31 7.77 35.79
CA PRO A 4 8.02 7.56 35.15
C PRO A 4 8.25 7.31 33.66
N SER A 5 7.62 6.27 33.13
CA SER A 5 7.65 5.98 31.70
C SER A 5 7.15 7.22 30.94
N PRO A 6 7.80 7.62 29.83
CA PRO A 6 7.33 8.72 29.00
C PRO A 6 5.87 8.50 28.62
N TYR A 7 5.09 9.57 28.63
CA TYR A 7 3.68 9.56 28.22
C TYR A 7 3.61 9.16 26.74
N VAL A 8 2.95 8.03 26.46
CA VAL A 8 2.72 7.53 25.11
C VAL A 8 1.35 8.01 24.64
N GLU A 9 1.33 8.74 23.53
CA GLU A 9 0.11 9.26 22.94
C GLU A 9 -0.71 8.14 22.29
N THR A 10 -2.04 8.25 22.37
CA THR A 10 -2.97 7.32 21.73
C THR A 10 -3.73 8.07 20.65
N GLN A 11 -3.60 7.64 19.40
CA GLN A 11 -4.29 8.24 18.26
C GLN A 11 -5.41 7.33 17.75
N GLN A 12 -6.46 7.95 17.24
CA GLN A 12 -7.56 7.25 16.58
C GLN A 12 -7.35 7.26 15.08
N ALA A 13 -7.41 6.09 14.43
CA ALA A 13 -7.25 5.98 12.99
C ALA A 13 -8.40 6.65 12.22
N LYS A 14 -8.06 7.48 11.23
CA LYS A 14 -9.03 8.00 10.25
C LYS A 14 -9.14 7.05 9.07
N LYS A 15 -10.36 6.63 8.73
CA LYS A 15 -10.61 5.75 7.58
C LYS A 15 -10.56 6.56 6.28
N VAL A 16 -9.68 6.17 5.37
CA VAL A 16 -9.60 6.71 4.00
C VAL A 16 -10.08 5.63 3.03
N LYS A 17 -10.95 5.98 2.08
CA LYS A 17 -11.48 5.04 1.08
C LYS A 17 -10.60 5.05 -0.16
N SER A 18 -10.03 3.89 -0.52
CA SER A 18 -9.39 3.69 -1.82
C SER A 18 -10.39 3.12 -2.82
N GLY A 19 -10.42 3.66 -4.03
CA GLY A 19 -11.23 3.15 -5.15
C GLY A 19 -10.58 1.98 -5.89
N VAL A 20 -9.29 1.75 -5.66
CA VAL A 20 -8.47 0.72 -6.31
C VAL A 20 -7.41 0.18 -5.35
N ASN A 21 -7.07 -1.10 -5.48
CA ASN A 21 -6.08 -1.77 -4.64
C ASN A 21 -5.19 -2.73 -5.46
N VAL A 22 -3.96 -2.34 -5.77
CA VAL A 22 -2.91 -3.18 -6.34
C VAL A 22 -2.32 -4.05 -5.23
N HIS A 23 -2.43 -5.37 -5.40
CA HIS A 23 -1.96 -6.33 -4.40
C HIS A 23 -0.45 -6.42 -4.43
N LYS A 24 0.19 -6.00 -3.33
CA LYS A 24 1.64 -5.91 -3.22
C LYS A 24 2.38 -7.19 -3.61
N ASP A 25 1.91 -8.33 -3.09
CA ASP A 25 2.57 -9.63 -3.27
C ASP A 25 2.26 -10.31 -4.60
N SER A 26 1.42 -9.69 -5.43
CA SER A 26 1.04 -10.21 -6.73
C SER A 26 1.93 -9.71 -7.88
N LEU A 27 2.74 -8.68 -7.64
CA LEU A 27 3.58 -8.04 -8.65
C LEU A 27 4.69 -8.98 -9.14
N LYS A 28 4.77 -9.18 -10.45
CA LYS A 28 5.73 -10.07 -11.10
C LYS A 28 6.27 -9.45 -12.38
N LEU A 29 7.44 -9.95 -12.77
CA LEU A 29 8.01 -9.76 -14.10
C LEU A 29 7.79 -11.04 -14.91
N GLU A 30 7.39 -10.87 -16.17
CA GLU A 30 7.20 -11.95 -17.13
C GLU A 30 7.99 -11.62 -18.40
N ILE A 31 8.51 -12.63 -19.10
CA ILE A 31 9.18 -12.41 -20.38
C ILE A 31 8.14 -11.94 -21.41
N ASP A 32 8.51 -10.93 -22.22
CA ASP A 32 7.71 -10.51 -23.37
C ASP A 32 7.86 -11.53 -24.49
N GLU A 33 6.79 -12.22 -24.84
CA GLU A 33 6.79 -13.25 -25.89
C GLU A 33 7.17 -12.68 -27.27
N GLN A 34 6.98 -11.37 -27.50
CA GLN A 34 7.40 -10.73 -28.74
C GLN A 34 8.88 -10.35 -28.74
N ASN A 35 9.47 -10.10 -27.57
CA ASN A 35 10.86 -9.68 -27.39
C ASN A 35 11.46 -10.41 -26.19
N PRO A 36 12.11 -11.58 -26.38
CA PRO A 36 12.56 -12.44 -25.28
C PRO A 36 13.53 -11.80 -24.27
N ASP A 37 14.22 -10.74 -24.67
CA ASP A 37 15.13 -9.98 -23.79
C ASP A 37 14.38 -8.92 -22.93
N HIS A 38 13.10 -8.70 -23.21
CA HIS A 38 12.27 -7.71 -22.53
C HIS A 38 11.36 -8.35 -21.47
N HIS A 39 11.04 -7.55 -20.46
CA HIS A 39 10.19 -7.94 -19.35
C HIS A 39 8.92 -7.10 -19.28
N LEU A 40 7.78 -7.77 -19.11
CA LEU A 40 6.46 -7.21 -18.87
C LEU A 40 6.14 -7.26 -17.38
N VAL A 41 5.34 -6.30 -16.92
CA VAL A 41 4.79 -6.29 -15.56
C VAL A 41 3.40 -6.95 -15.53
N SER A 42 3.17 -7.81 -14.54
CA SER A 42 1.85 -8.36 -14.24
C SER A 42 1.54 -8.31 -12.74
N PHE A 43 0.27 -8.16 -12.39
CA PHE A 43 -0.21 -8.14 -11.00
C PHE A 43 -1.72 -8.34 -10.90
N VAL A 44 -2.20 -8.59 -9.69
CA VAL A 44 -3.62 -8.63 -9.32
C VAL A 44 -4.03 -7.32 -8.67
N PHE A 45 -5.22 -6.84 -8.97
CA PHE A 45 -5.78 -5.66 -8.34
C PHE A 45 -7.30 -5.76 -8.18
N ASP A 46 -7.82 -5.01 -7.21
CA ASP A 46 -9.26 -4.76 -7.04
C ASP A 46 -9.59 -3.34 -7.46
N ALA A 47 -10.72 -3.13 -8.12
CA ALA A 47 -11.23 -1.81 -8.46
C ALA A 47 -12.73 -1.71 -8.20
N LEU A 48 -13.13 -0.69 -7.45
CA LEU A 48 -14.53 -0.37 -7.20
C LEU A 48 -15.13 0.52 -8.30
N PHE A 49 -14.27 1.22 -9.04
CA PHE A 49 -14.63 2.14 -10.11
C PHE A 49 -13.77 1.87 -11.34
N ASP A 50 -14.22 2.31 -12.50
CA ASP A 50 -13.43 2.25 -13.73
C ASP A 50 -12.24 3.21 -13.62
N GLY A 51 -11.18 2.93 -14.38
CA GLY A 51 -9.94 3.64 -14.21
C GLY A 51 -8.85 3.25 -15.21
N ASN A 52 -7.62 3.68 -14.91
CA ASN A 52 -6.45 3.36 -15.71
C ASN A 52 -5.29 2.91 -14.84
N ILE A 53 -4.54 1.93 -15.33
CA ILE A 53 -3.23 1.56 -14.82
C ILE A 53 -2.18 2.19 -15.72
N THR A 54 -1.22 2.92 -15.15
CA THR A 54 -0.05 3.40 -15.85
C THR A 54 1.21 2.79 -15.27
N VAL A 55 2.03 2.20 -16.14
CA VAL A 55 3.35 1.64 -15.80
C VAL A 55 4.43 2.60 -16.26
N PHE A 56 5.31 2.96 -15.33
CA PHE A 56 6.43 3.85 -15.53
C PHE A 56 7.74 3.12 -15.21
N TYR A 57 8.76 3.34 -16.03
CA TYR A 57 10.11 2.84 -15.79
C TYR A 57 11.08 4.01 -15.62
N PHE A 58 12.02 3.88 -14.68
CA PHE A 58 13.09 4.84 -14.42
C PHE A 58 12.59 6.29 -14.34
N VAL A 59 11.74 6.53 -13.35
CA VAL A 59 11.12 7.84 -13.13
C VAL A 59 11.65 8.52 -11.89
N LYS A 60 11.72 9.85 -11.96
CA LYS A 60 11.84 10.69 -10.77
C LYS A 60 10.44 11.11 -10.30
N GLU A 61 10.23 11.08 -8.99
CA GLU A 61 9.03 11.65 -8.38
C GLU A 61 9.19 13.16 -8.18
N GLU A 62 8.17 13.91 -8.57
CA GLU A 62 8.05 15.36 -8.38
C GLU A 62 6.85 15.68 -7.47
N PRO A 63 6.70 16.94 -7.03
CA PRO A 63 5.57 17.34 -6.19
C PRO A 63 4.21 16.92 -6.79
N HIS A 64 3.27 16.61 -5.91
CA HIS A 64 1.92 16.12 -6.25
C HIS A 64 1.90 14.74 -6.92
N CYS A 65 2.87 13.88 -6.60
CA CYS A 65 2.98 12.52 -7.13
C CYS A 65 2.99 12.48 -8.66
N ARG A 66 3.69 13.44 -9.26
CA ARG A 66 3.98 13.44 -10.69
C ARG A 66 5.24 12.62 -10.94
N PHE A 67 5.19 11.72 -11.91
CA PHE A 67 6.31 10.86 -12.27
C PHE A 67 6.83 11.23 -13.66
N VAL A 68 8.13 11.52 -13.75
CA VAL A 68 8.79 11.95 -15.00
C VAL A 68 9.84 10.92 -15.40
N PRO A 69 9.73 10.32 -16.60
CA PRO A 69 10.76 9.43 -17.15
C PRO A 69 12.08 10.16 -17.35
N ILE A 70 13.16 9.53 -16.92
CA ILE A 70 14.53 10.05 -17.12
C ILE A 70 14.96 9.85 -18.57
N TYR A 71 14.45 8.80 -19.23
CA TYR A 71 14.70 8.48 -20.62
C TYR A 71 13.39 8.49 -21.44
N PRO A 72 12.74 9.65 -21.64
CA PRO A 72 11.40 9.73 -22.23
C PRO A 72 11.34 9.24 -23.69
N HIS A 73 12.48 9.21 -24.39
CA HIS A 73 12.58 8.68 -25.75
C HIS A 73 12.78 7.17 -25.83
N VAL A 74 13.16 6.55 -24.71
CA VAL A 74 13.44 5.10 -24.62
C VAL A 74 12.27 4.37 -23.97
N HIS A 75 11.70 4.97 -22.92
CA HIS A 75 10.61 4.36 -22.15
C HIS A 75 9.44 5.34 -22.03
N VAL A 76 8.45 5.14 -22.90
CA VAL A 76 7.18 5.87 -22.83
C VAL A 76 6.27 5.15 -21.83
N PRO A 77 5.66 5.84 -20.85
CA PRO A 77 4.74 5.23 -19.91
C PRO A 77 3.54 4.59 -20.61
N ILE A 78 3.18 3.39 -20.18
CA ILE A 78 2.10 2.61 -20.79
C ILE A 78 0.86 2.74 -19.93
N THR A 79 -0.21 3.28 -20.51
CA THR A 79 -1.50 3.43 -19.82
C THR A 79 -2.52 2.47 -20.42
N VAL A 80 -3.17 1.68 -19.57
CA VAL A 80 -4.19 0.70 -19.96
C VAL A 80 -5.47 0.96 -19.15
N PRO A 81 -6.62 1.14 -19.81
CA PRO A 81 -7.89 1.29 -19.12
C PRO A 81 -8.36 -0.04 -18.52
N PHE A 82 -9.09 0.03 -17.41
CA PHE A 82 -9.77 -1.10 -16.80
C PHE A 82 -11.21 -0.74 -16.41
N GLN A 83 -12.03 -1.76 -16.18
CA GLN A 83 -13.37 -1.62 -15.62
C GLN A 83 -13.36 -2.01 -14.15
N ARG A 84 -14.37 -1.60 -13.38
CA ARG A 84 -14.55 -2.07 -12.00
C ARG A 84 -14.66 -3.60 -11.94
N GLY A 85 -14.10 -4.18 -10.89
CA GLY A 85 -14.05 -5.62 -10.65
C GLY A 85 -13.03 -5.97 -9.58
N LEU A 86 -13.29 -7.05 -8.85
CA LEU A 86 -12.39 -7.59 -7.83
C LEU A 86 -11.53 -8.72 -8.42
N GLY A 87 -10.30 -8.89 -7.93
CA GLY A 87 -9.37 -9.95 -8.34
C GLY A 87 -8.97 -9.87 -9.81
N GLN A 88 -8.99 -8.67 -10.41
CA GLN A 88 -8.63 -8.47 -11.81
C GLN A 88 -7.13 -8.73 -12.00
N LYS A 89 -6.77 -9.29 -13.15
CA LYS A 89 -5.38 -9.56 -13.52
C LYS A 89 -4.94 -8.56 -14.56
N PHE A 90 -3.99 -7.71 -14.19
CA PHE A 90 -3.29 -6.85 -15.13
C PHE A 90 -2.07 -7.60 -15.69
N ARG A 91 -1.88 -7.50 -17.00
CA ARG A 91 -0.62 -7.82 -17.68
C ARG A 91 -0.36 -6.68 -18.66
N GLN A 92 0.85 -6.17 -18.63
CA GLN A 92 1.30 -5.16 -19.59
C GLN A 92 1.16 -5.70 -21.03
N PRO A 93 0.73 -4.86 -22.00
CA PRO A 93 0.53 -5.31 -23.37
C PRO A 93 1.81 -5.88 -24.00
N PHE A 94 1.66 -6.90 -24.84
CA PHE A 94 2.79 -7.50 -25.58
C PHE A 94 3.52 -6.47 -26.45
N GLY A 95 4.83 -6.63 -26.59
CA GLY A 95 5.70 -5.73 -27.36
C GLY A 95 6.00 -4.41 -26.66
N THR A 96 5.51 -4.21 -25.44
CA THR A 96 5.75 -2.99 -24.64
C THR A 96 6.68 -3.23 -23.46
N GLY A 97 7.27 -4.43 -23.35
CA GLY A 97 8.21 -4.76 -22.28
C GLY A 97 9.49 -3.93 -22.32
N ILE A 98 10.25 -3.97 -21.23
CA ILE A 98 11.51 -3.26 -21.08
C ILE A 98 12.71 -4.20 -21.08
N ASP A 99 13.76 -3.86 -21.81
CA ASP A 99 15.06 -4.52 -21.69
C ASP A 99 15.73 -4.06 -20.39
N LEU A 100 15.85 -4.98 -19.43
CA LEU A 100 16.46 -4.73 -18.13
C LEU A 100 17.98 -4.97 -18.13
N SER A 101 18.54 -5.53 -19.20
CA SER A 101 19.97 -5.83 -19.32
C SER A 101 20.83 -4.59 -19.53
N PHE A 102 20.22 -3.49 -20.01
CA PHE A 102 20.88 -2.21 -20.22
C PHE A 102 21.40 -1.55 -18.94
N PHE A 103 21.01 -2.04 -17.76
CA PHE A 103 21.30 -1.40 -16.49
C PHE A 103 22.41 -2.14 -15.73
N GLU A 104 23.61 -1.56 -15.68
CA GLU A 104 24.60 -1.90 -14.65
C GLU A 104 24.08 -1.35 -13.31
N MET A 105 23.78 -2.25 -12.37
CA MET A 105 23.12 -1.97 -11.08
C MET A 105 23.87 -1.02 -10.13
N ASP A 106 25.07 -0.56 -10.49
CA ASP A 106 25.90 0.36 -9.70
C ASP A 106 25.45 1.83 -9.76
N ASP A 107 24.53 2.16 -10.69
CA ASP A 107 23.97 3.52 -10.86
C ASP A 107 22.61 3.73 -10.18
N LEU A 108 22.12 2.78 -9.37
CA LEU A 108 20.87 2.96 -8.61
C LEU A 108 21.13 3.92 -7.43
N PRO A 109 20.68 5.19 -7.48
CA PRO A 109 20.93 6.12 -6.39
C PRO A 109 20.30 5.59 -5.11
N GLU A 110 20.96 5.81 -3.97
CA GLU A 110 20.38 5.52 -2.66
C GLU A 110 18.98 6.18 -2.57
N LEU A 111 17.95 5.36 -2.31
CA LEU A 111 16.53 5.72 -2.22
C LEU A 111 16.19 6.72 -1.09
N SER A 112 17.22 7.35 -0.51
CA SER A 112 17.20 8.32 0.59
C SER A 112 17.55 9.75 0.15
N SER A 113 17.87 9.99 -1.13
CA SER A 113 18.15 11.34 -1.66
C SER A 113 16.93 11.95 -2.36
N GLU A 114 16.78 13.28 -2.38
CA GLU A 114 15.71 13.98 -3.15
C GLU A 114 15.80 13.74 -4.67
N ASP A 115 16.91 13.15 -5.14
CA ASP A 115 17.14 12.75 -6.53
C ASP A 115 16.88 11.26 -6.78
N SER A 116 16.19 10.57 -5.86
CA SER A 116 15.89 9.14 -5.97
C SER A 116 15.13 8.81 -7.25
N VAL A 117 15.71 7.90 -8.04
CA VAL A 117 15.11 7.33 -9.24
C VAL A 117 14.42 6.03 -8.87
N PHE A 118 13.16 5.88 -9.27
CA PHE A 118 12.41 4.65 -9.08
C PHE A 118 12.45 3.80 -10.36
N PRO A 119 13.02 2.59 -10.32
CA PRO A 119 13.11 1.72 -11.51
C PRO A 119 11.75 1.35 -12.08
N LEU A 120 10.76 1.16 -11.21
CA LEU A 120 9.39 0.83 -11.60
C LEU A 120 8.40 1.59 -10.70
N VAL A 121 7.43 2.27 -11.32
CA VAL A 121 6.27 2.84 -10.63
C VAL A 121 5.01 2.42 -11.36
N ILE A 122 4.02 1.95 -10.60
CA ILE A 122 2.69 1.60 -11.10
C ILE A 122 1.70 2.57 -10.47
N THR A 123 0.93 3.29 -11.28
CA THR A 123 -0.17 4.11 -10.79
C THR A 123 -1.50 3.51 -11.24
N ALA A 124 -2.41 3.33 -10.30
CA ALA A 124 -3.79 2.95 -10.57
C ALA A 124 -4.68 4.14 -10.24
N THR A 125 -5.36 4.69 -11.23
CA THR A 125 -6.18 5.90 -11.12
C THR A 125 -7.65 5.56 -11.28
N THR A 126 -8.50 6.12 -10.43
CA THR A 126 -9.96 6.00 -10.52
C THR A 126 -10.59 7.37 -10.33
N CYS A 127 -11.65 7.66 -11.09
CA CYS A 127 -12.47 8.85 -10.89
C CYS A 127 -13.60 8.51 -9.91
N LEU A 128 -13.57 9.05 -8.70
CA LEU A 128 -14.71 8.93 -7.80
C LEU A 128 -15.73 10.03 -8.10
N PRO A 129 -17.03 9.70 -8.18
CA PRO A 129 -18.05 10.73 -8.04
C PRO A 129 -17.96 11.28 -6.61
N SER A 130 -17.74 12.59 -6.45
CA SER A 130 -17.85 13.22 -5.13
C SER A 130 -19.24 12.94 -4.57
N VAL A 131 -19.31 12.37 -3.36
CA VAL A 131 -20.57 12.26 -2.63
C VAL A 131 -21.02 13.69 -2.37
N LEU A 132 -22.10 14.11 -3.01
CA LEU A 132 -22.80 15.33 -2.65
C LEU A 132 -23.23 15.16 -1.19
N THR A 133 -22.65 15.94 -0.27
CA THR A 133 -23.38 16.24 0.96
C THR A 133 -24.65 16.94 0.53
N GLU A 134 -25.80 16.33 0.81
CA GLU A 134 -27.12 16.91 0.57
C GLU A 134 -27.23 18.21 1.37
N ASP A 135 -26.76 19.32 0.81
CA ASP A 135 -27.24 20.66 1.10
C ASP A 135 -26.58 21.65 0.12
N HIS A 136 -27.43 22.40 -0.57
CA HIS A 136 -27.15 23.41 -1.60
C HIS A 136 -27.09 22.95 -3.05
N ILE A 137 -28.28 23.02 -3.67
CA ILE A 137 -28.49 23.18 -5.10
C ILE A 137 -27.86 24.52 -5.53
N SER A 138 -26.64 24.48 -6.06
CA SER A 138 -26.12 25.53 -6.92
C SER A 138 -25.22 24.94 -8.00
N ASP A 139 -25.69 25.07 -9.23
CA ASP A 139 -25.03 24.90 -10.52
C ASP A 139 -23.49 24.85 -10.46
N THR A 140 -22.91 23.66 -10.29
CA THR A 140 -21.47 23.41 -10.43
C THR A 140 -21.25 21.98 -10.89
N GLN A 141 -20.42 21.80 -11.93
CA GLN A 141 -20.06 20.51 -12.49
C GLN A 141 -19.72 19.48 -11.40
N PRO A 142 -20.06 18.18 -11.58
CA PRO A 142 -19.66 17.15 -10.63
C PRO A 142 -18.13 17.20 -10.47
N LYS A 143 -17.66 17.65 -9.30
CA LYS A 143 -16.24 17.56 -8.95
C LYS A 143 -15.90 16.07 -8.90
N THR A 144 -15.18 15.57 -9.88
CA THR A 144 -14.60 14.23 -9.81
C THR A 144 -13.31 14.35 -9.00
N SER A 145 -13.23 13.71 -7.83
CA SER A 145 -11.97 13.59 -7.12
C SER A 145 -11.17 12.46 -7.75
N LEU A 146 -9.94 12.76 -8.17
CA LEU A 146 -9.03 11.75 -8.69
C LEU A 146 -8.41 11.03 -7.50
N HIS A 147 -8.68 9.73 -7.40
CA HIS A 147 -8.03 8.86 -6.42
C HIS A 147 -6.96 8.06 -7.15
N MET A 148 -5.75 8.02 -6.59
CA MET A 148 -4.65 7.26 -7.16
C MET A 148 -4.01 6.38 -6.10
N GLN A 149 -3.76 5.13 -6.45
CA GLN A 149 -2.83 4.30 -5.70
C GLN A 149 -1.54 4.17 -6.50
N ILE A 150 -0.41 4.39 -5.84
CA ILE A 150 0.92 4.40 -6.42
C ILE A 150 1.71 3.28 -5.75
N SER A 151 2.31 2.40 -6.54
CA SER A 151 3.23 1.37 -6.05
C SER A 151 4.62 1.64 -6.63
N GLN A 152 5.56 2.00 -5.77
CA GLN A 152 6.97 2.19 -6.11
C GLN A 152 7.72 0.87 -5.88
N ALA A 153 8.46 0.40 -6.87
CA ALA A 153 9.14 -0.87 -6.84
C ALA A 153 10.60 -0.76 -7.29
N VAL A 154 11.42 -1.65 -6.74
CA VAL A 154 12.80 -1.86 -7.15
C VAL A 154 12.91 -3.14 -7.98
N LEU A 155 13.94 -3.16 -8.82
CA LEU A 155 14.33 -4.32 -9.61
C LEU A 155 15.62 -4.87 -9.02
N GLU A 156 15.66 -6.16 -8.75
CA GLU A 156 16.79 -6.86 -8.17
C GLU A 156 17.18 -8.00 -9.10
N LYS A 157 18.47 -8.15 -9.39
CA LYS A 157 18.99 -9.29 -10.15
C LYS A 157 19.58 -10.31 -9.19
N ASP A 158 19.14 -11.56 -9.29
CA ASP A 158 19.73 -12.63 -8.48
C ASP A 158 21.06 -13.13 -9.07
N HIS A 159 21.75 -14.02 -8.33
CA HIS A 159 23.05 -14.56 -8.74
C HIS A 159 23.00 -15.36 -10.05
N GLU A 160 21.82 -15.83 -10.45
CA GLU A 160 21.61 -16.56 -11.71
C GLU A 160 21.28 -15.62 -12.88
N GLY A 161 21.18 -14.32 -12.61
CA GLY A 161 20.90 -13.28 -13.59
C GLY A 161 19.41 -13.05 -13.86
N THR A 162 18.52 -13.66 -13.08
CA THR A 162 17.08 -13.48 -13.20
C THR A 162 16.64 -12.20 -12.49
N PHE A 163 15.83 -11.39 -13.16
CA PHE A 163 15.26 -10.18 -12.57
C PHE A 163 14.05 -10.49 -11.70
N LYS A 164 14.02 -9.90 -10.51
CA LYS A 164 12.92 -9.91 -9.56
C LYS A 164 12.47 -8.49 -9.31
N VAL A 165 11.20 -8.34 -8.96
CA VAL A 165 10.59 -7.06 -8.66
C VAL A 165 10.05 -7.09 -7.23
N ARG A 166 10.23 -5.98 -6.51
CA ARG A 166 9.74 -5.86 -5.14
C ARG A 166 9.18 -4.47 -4.90
N ILE A 167 7.92 -4.39 -4.46
CA ILE A 167 7.31 -3.13 -4.05
C ILE A 167 7.95 -2.69 -2.73
N ILE A 168 8.51 -1.48 -2.74
CA ILE A 168 9.14 -0.87 -1.56
C ILE A 168 8.18 0.07 -0.83
N ARG A 169 7.27 0.73 -1.56
CA ARG A 169 6.31 1.69 -1.00
C ARG A 169 5.01 1.63 -1.77
N GLN A 170 3.90 1.76 -1.04
CA GLN A 170 2.58 2.00 -1.62
C GLN A 170 2.01 3.28 -1.03
N ILE A 171 1.43 4.12 -1.89
CA ILE A 171 0.90 5.43 -1.52
C ILE A 171 -0.53 5.54 -2.05
N LEU A 172 -1.41 6.15 -1.26
CA LEU A 172 -2.75 6.55 -1.64
C LEU A 172 -2.78 8.08 -1.73
N TRP A 173 -3.12 8.60 -2.90
CA TRP A 173 -3.31 10.02 -3.14
C TRP A 173 -4.81 10.29 -3.30
N VAL A 174 -5.37 11.00 -2.32
CA VAL A 174 -6.81 11.30 -2.23
C VAL A 174 -6.99 12.73 -1.77
N ASP A 175 -7.82 13.50 -2.47
CA ASP A 175 -8.13 14.90 -2.14
C ASP A 175 -6.88 15.78 -1.92
N ASN A 176 -5.84 15.57 -2.75
CA ASN A 176 -4.52 16.22 -2.66
C ASN A 176 -3.73 15.92 -1.38
N VAL A 177 -4.08 14.86 -0.66
CA VAL A 177 -3.32 14.37 0.49
C VAL A 177 -2.65 13.04 0.14
N ARG A 178 -1.36 12.94 0.45
CA ARG A 178 -0.54 11.74 0.32
C ARG A 178 -0.64 10.90 1.60
N TYR A 179 -1.02 9.63 1.47
CA TYR A 179 -1.03 8.66 2.56
C TYR A 179 -0.11 7.48 2.21
N GLU A 180 0.91 7.20 3.00
CA GLU A 180 1.75 6.02 2.80
C GLU A 180 1.10 4.79 3.45
N LEU A 181 0.86 3.74 2.65
CA LEU A 181 0.26 2.51 3.12
C LEU A 181 1.31 1.68 3.84
N HIS A 182 0.94 1.25 5.04
CA HIS A 182 1.72 0.31 5.82
C HIS A 182 0.86 -0.88 6.20
N GLU A 183 1.40 -2.07 6.02
CA GLU A 183 0.81 -3.28 6.57
C GLU A 183 0.84 -3.23 8.10
N ILE A 184 -0.28 -3.65 8.69
CA ILE A 184 -0.40 -3.84 10.13
C ILE A 184 -0.45 -5.34 10.38
N TYR A 185 0.53 -5.82 11.12
CA TYR A 185 0.67 -7.24 11.40
C TYR A 185 -0.34 -7.66 12.47
N GLY A 186 -0.99 -8.80 12.26
CA GLY A 186 -1.99 -9.31 13.19
C GLY A 186 -3.43 -8.88 12.90
N ILE A 187 -3.69 -8.17 11.78
CA ILE A 187 -5.05 -7.86 11.30
C ILE A 187 -5.76 -9.07 10.67
N GLY A 188 -5.01 -10.09 10.24
CA GLY A 188 -5.51 -11.43 9.91
C GLY A 188 -6.91 -11.51 9.28
N ASN A 189 -7.01 -11.15 7.99
CA ASN A 189 -8.07 -11.69 7.15
C ASN A 189 -7.71 -13.15 6.85
N SER A 190 -8.59 -14.06 7.23
CA SER A 190 -8.44 -15.51 7.02
C SER A 190 -8.28 -15.79 5.52
N GLY A 191 -7.14 -16.35 5.11
CA GLY A 191 -7.10 -17.10 3.85
C GLY A 191 -8.10 -18.28 3.92
N PRO A 192 -8.58 -18.79 2.77
CA PRO A 192 -9.69 -19.74 2.75
C PRO A 192 -9.36 -21.15 3.30
N ASP A 193 -8.12 -21.42 3.74
CA ASP A 193 -7.65 -22.78 4.06
C ASP A 193 -7.07 -22.97 5.48
N TYR A 194 -7.45 -22.15 6.47
CA TYR A 194 -7.21 -22.50 7.87
C TYR A 194 -8.51 -22.54 8.66
N GLU A 195 -8.93 -23.76 8.97
CA GLU A 195 -10.02 -24.08 9.86
C GLU A 195 -9.95 -23.26 11.15
N ASN A 196 -10.91 -22.35 11.26
CA ASN A 196 -11.64 -21.97 12.45
C ASN A 196 -11.09 -22.52 13.79
N ASN A 197 -10.15 -21.79 14.37
CA ASN A 197 -10.02 -21.73 15.83
C ASN A 197 -9.80 -20.26 16.20
N GLY A 198 -10.68 -19.68 17.01
CA GLY A 198 -10.75 -18.23 17.31
C GLY A 198 -9.50 -17.60 17.94
N SER A 199 -8.43 -18.37 18.15
CA SER A 199 -7.22 -18.01 18.91
C SER A 199 -6.30 -16.95 18.28
N GLY A 200 -6.64 -16.43 17.09
CA GLY A 200 -5.82 -15.46 16.36
C GLY A 200 -6.32 -14.01 16.44
N LYS A 201 -7.56 -13.77 16.89
CA LYS A 201 -8.24 -12.45 16.80
C LYS A 201 -8.31 -11.70 18.13
N GLU A 202 -8.07 -12.40 19.24
CA GLU A 202 -8.18 -11.87 20.60
C GLU A 202 -6.89 -11.17 21.05
N CYS A 203 -7.05 -10.20 21.93
CA CYS A 203 -5.94 -9.50 22.58
C CYS A 203 -5.02 -10.49 23.30
N VAL A 204 -3.70 -10.40 23.05
CA VAL A 204 -2.71 -11.31 23.65
C VAL A 204 -2.52 -11.11 25.16
N ILE A 205 -3.13 -10.06 25.74
CA ILE A 205 -3.02 -9.72 27.15
C ILE A 205 -4.23 -10.26 27.93
N CYS A 206 -5.45 -9.90 27.53
CA CYS A 206 -6.66 -10.37 28.23
C CYS A 206 -7.25 -11.66 27.64
N MET A 207 -6.87 -12.05 26.42
CA MET A 207 -7.38 -13.24 25.71
C MET A 207 -8.92 -13.27 25.66
N THR A 208 -9.57 -12.10 25.66
CA THR A 208 -11.03 -11.96 25.75
C THR A 208 -11.55 -10.97 24.71
N GLU A 209 -11.04 -9.75 24.74
CA GLU A 209 -11.47 -8.69 23.81
C GLU A 209 -10.75 -8.81 22.46
N PRO A 210 -11.38 -8.42 21.34
CA PRO A 210 -10.73 -8.41 20.05
C PRO A 210 -9.57 -7.41 20.00
N LYS A 211 -8.59 -7.68 19.14
CA LYS A 211 -7.51 -6.72 18.87
C LYS A 211 -8.11 -5.50 18.15
N ASP A 212 -7.83 -4.31 18.66
CA ASP A 212 -8.21 -3.03 18.06
C ASP A 212 -7.05 -2.02 18.08
N THR A 213 -5.90 -2.36 18.68
CA THR A 213 -4.80 -1.42 18.90
C THR A 213 -3.49 -1.93 18.31
N ALA A 214 -2.90 -1.11 17.44
CA ALA A 214 -1.58 -1.33 16.84
C ALA A 214 -0.49 -0.54 17.56
N VAL A 215 0.69 -1.14 17.66
CA VAL A 215 1.85 -0.56 18.35
C VAL A 215 2.82 0.05 17.34
N LEU A 216 3.11 1.34 17.41
CA LEU A 216 4.05 2.02 16.49
C LEU A 216 5.44 2.20 17.13
N PRO A 217 6.54 2.08 16.37
CA PRO A 217 6.62 1.95 14.90
C PRO A 217 6.56 0.50 14.37
N CYS A 218 6.48 -0.51 15.24
CA CYS A 218 6.57 -1.92 14.85
C CYS A 218 5.32 -2.48 14.13
N ARG A 219 4.20 -1.77 14.18
CA ARG A 219 2.89 -2.06 13.56
C ARG A 219 2.25 -3.39 13.94
N HIS A 220 2.59 -3.97 15.09
CA HIS A 220 1.90 -5.15 15.61
C HIS A 220 0.56 -4.76 16.25
N MET A 221 -0.53 -5.22 15.67
CA MET A 221 -1.87 -5.19 16.26
C MET A 221 -2.07 -6.44 17.09
N CYS A 222 -1.94 -6.30 18.40
CA CYS A 222 -1.87 -7.43 19.33
C CYS A 222 -2.72 -7.27 20.58
N MET A 223 -3.32 -6.10 20.82
CA MET A 223 -4.08 -5.84 22.03
C MET A 223 -5.37 -5.08 21.79
N CYS A 224 -6.29 -5.17 22.75
CA CYS A 224 -7.44 -4.30 22.83
C CYS A 224 -7.07 -2.96 23.49
N SER A 225 -7.89 -1.94 23.29
CA SER A 225 -7.70 -0.58 23.77
C SER A 225 -7.66 -0.50 25.29
N GLY A 226 -8.44 -1.33 25.99
CA GLY A 226 -8.39 -1.46 27.45
C GLY A 226 -7.03 -1.94 27.98
N CYS A 227 -6.48 -3.00 27.36
CA CYS A 227 -5.15 -3.50 27.71
C CYS A 227 -4.05 -2.53 27.28
N ALA A 228 -4.18 -1.85 26.14
CA ALA A 228 -3.23 -0.84 25.67
C ALA A 228 -3.09 0.33 26.66
N ASN A 229 -4.22 0.82 27.16
CA ASN A 229 -4.28 1.90 28.15
C ASN A 229 -3.61 1.55 29.48
N THR A 230 -3.62 0.26 29.84
CA THR A 230 -2.92 -0.26 31.02
C THR A 230 -1.45 -0.47 30.74
N LEU A 231 -1.12 -1.06 29.57
CA LEU A 231 0.24 -1.37 29.18
C LEU A 231 1.12 -0.12 29.16
N ARG A 232 0.64 1.00 28.60
CA ARG A 232 1.40 2.27 28.54
C ARG A 232 1.84 2.81 29.92
N LEU A 233 1.15 2.42 31.00
CA LEU A 233 1.50 2.83 32.37
C LEU A 233 2.55 1.91 33.01
N GLN A 234 2.71 0.69 32.48
CA GLN A 234 3.55 -0.36 33.05
C GLN A 234 4.81 -0.64 32.21
N SER A 235 4.71 -0.46 30.90
CA SER A 235 5.76 -0.76 29.94
C SER A 235 5.60 0.09 28.69
N ASN A 236 6.71 0.30 27.98
CA ASN A 236 6.74 0.92 26.67
C ASN A 236 7.21 -0.05 25.60
N ARG A 237 7.03 -1.37 25.77
CA ARG A 237 7.49 -2.39 24.81
C ARG A 237 6.34 -3.18 24.19
N CYS A 238 6.45 -3.44 22.89
CA CYS A 238 5.50 -4.27 22.16
C CYS A 238 5.48 -5.71 22.73
N PRO A 239 4.30 -6.30 23.02
CA PRO A 239 4.21 -7.69 23.50
C PRO A 239 4.75 -8.73 22.52
N ILE A 240 4.77 -8.43 21.22
CA ILE A 240 5.19 -9.36 20.16
C ILE A 240 6.70 -9.28 19.93
N CYS A 241 7.20 -8.12 19.50
CA CYS A 241 8.61 -7.97 19.10
C CYS A 241 9.50 -7.35 20.17
N ARG A 242 8.94 -6.91 21.31
CA ARG A 242 9.65 -6.24 22.42
C ARG A 242 10.34 -4.92 22.05
N GLN A 243 10.14 -4.42 20.84
CA GLN A 243 10.62 -3.09 20.45
C GLN A 243 9.93 -2.03 21.31
N PRO A 244 10.65 -0.97 21.72
CA PRO A 244 10.03 0.15 22.38
C PRO A 244 9.00 0.81 21.45
N PHE A 245 7.85 1.18 21.98
CA PHE A 245 6.81 1.87 21.24
C PHE A 245 6.72 3.33 21.64
N GLU A 246 6.42 4.15 20.64
CA GLU A 246 6.33 5.60 20.75
C GLU A 246 4.86 6.06 20.74
N GLU A 247 3.99 5.27 20.12
CA GLU A 247 2.59 5.59 19.94
C GLU A 247 1.74 4.31 19.88
N LEU A 248 0.47 4.44 20.28
CA LEU A 248 -0.56 3.42 20.15
C LEU A 248 -1.68 3.92 19.23
N LEU A 249 -1.98 3.17 18.18
CA LEU A 249 -3.00 3.51 17.20
C LEU A 249 -4.24 2.63 17.40
N GLU A 250 -5.35 3.23 17.80
CA GLU A 250 -6.66 2.56 17.92
C GLU A 250 -7.36 2.53 16.55
N ILE A 251 -7.75 1.33 16.13
CA ILE A 251 -8.39 1.02 14.85
C ILE A 251 -9.72 0.35 15.14
N ARG A 252 -10.81 1.11 14.95
CA ARG A 252 -12.17 0.58 15.09
C ARG A 252 -12.57 -0.17 13.83
N ILE A 253 -12.57 -1.49 13.93
CA ILE A 253 -13.16 -2.35 12.91
C ILE A 253 -14.66 -2.37 13.18
N ASN A 254 -15.43 -1.60 12.41
CA ASN A 254 -16.88 -1.80 12.38
C ASN A 254 -17.13 -3.16 11.71
N ASN A 255 -17.20 -4.22 12.52
CA ASN A 255 -17.89 -5.43 12.09
C ASN A 255 -19.33 -5.00 11.87
N GLY A 256 -19.74 -4.90 10.60
CA GLY A 256 -21.15 -4.71 10.27
C GLY A 256 -21.92 -5.81 11.00
N ALA A 257 -22.73 -5.40 11.97
CA ALA A 257 -23.77 -6.27 12.48
C ALA A 257 -24.57 -6.71 11.26
N ILE A 258 -24.57 -8.01 11.02
CA ILE A 258 -25.64 -8.63 10.27
C ILE A 258 -26.82 -8.50 11.24
N ASP A 259 -27.53 -7.38 11.15
CA ASP A 259 -28.83 -7.26 11.78
C ASP A 259 -29.73 -8.31 11.13
N GLU A 260 -30.36 -9.10 12.00
CA GLU A 260 -31.18 -10.30 11.73
C GLU A 260 -32.25 -10.13 10.65
#